data_AF-A0A9X1VLL6-F1
#
_entry.id   AF-A0A9X1VLL6-F1
#
_cell.length_a   1.000
_cell.length_b   1.000
_cell.length_c   1.000
_cell.angle_alpha   90.00
_cell.angle_beta   90.00
_cell.angle_gamma   90.00
#
_symmetry.space_group_name_H-M   'P 1'
#
loop_
_entity.id
_entity.type
_entity.pdbx_description
1 polymer ?
#
loop_
_entity_poly.entity_id
_entity_poly.type
_entity_poly.pdbx_seq_one_letter_code
_entity_poly.pdbx_strand_id
1 'polypeptide(L)'
;MNDKYSLAKCAQYGRRLAARLCDQHFGPQPDATLDGPAVLKFTPMRQLNLLVVRQLLGQWQAETTRLRSAYFDFEAEAVQAALTQFMNVLSRHIRLGRAAFEPLLAQAAADTLALVADPLGSFQRLLLGAAEHPTLANLRDAARYIDIDKAFYQGFLDSLSANNPLSRDFLTHRFELYHAANYRAHQSMQRVVEELSSLLPLTTADLLEDGPVSSLNTPTAEPAPAPTEPATPTPPIATPSFVSAPAPAAPEAPAPLLEPPVAAPAAVPAPARPLPNTEAVPIPLHEKLRAGQPAAPALADTLRPTAAPASLAERAGPRVETLREAISINQRFSFINELFNGENMDYHAAIQHLDSLPTAEQARAYVSNDLSQRYDWSRKEEHVNKLLKLIERKFA
;
A
#
# COMPACT_ATOMS: atom_id res chain seq x y z
N MET A 1 -37.07 -0.96 -3.62
CA MET A 1 -36.53 -2.33 -3.52
C MET A 1 -35.09 -2.19 -3.05
N ASN A 2 -34.70 -2.84 -1.96
CA ASN A 2 -33.29 -2.89 -1.56
C ASN A 2 -32.64 -4.05 -2.30
N ASP A 3 -32.15 -3.77 -3.50
CA ASP A 3 -31.35 -4.72 -4.25
C ASP A 3 -30.07 -4.96 -3.47
N LYS A 4 -29.91 -6.15 -2.88
CA LYS A 4 -28.71 -6.50 -2.13
C LYS A 4 -27.59 -6.84 -3.12
N TYR A 5 -26.61 -5.96 -3.20
CA TYR A 5 -25.41 -6.16 -4.01
C TYR A 5 -24.32 -6.86 -3.19
N SER A 6 -23.74 -7.92 -3.76
CA SER A 6 -22.69 -8.67 -3.09
C SER A 6 -21.34 -7.98 -3.25
N LEU A 7 -20.81 -7.44 -2.14
CA LEU A 7 -19.46 -6.85 -2.11
C LEU A 7 -18.36 -7.83 -2.57
N ALA A 8 -18.58 -9.14 -2.36
CA ALA A 8 -17.67 -10.18 -2.86
C ALA A 8 -17.67 -10.27 -4.40
N LYS A 9 -18.84 -10.15 -5.05
CA LYS A 9 -18.95 -10.11 -6.52
C LYS A 9 -18.36 -8.81 -7.08
N CYS A 10 -18.57 -7.67 -6.41
CA CYS A 10 -17.90 -6.41 -6.74
C CYS A 10 -16.36 -6.54 -6.70
N ALA A 11 -15.80 -7.19 -5.66
CA ALA A 11 -14.37 -7.44 -5.53
C ALA A 11 -13.83 -8.49 -6.52
N GLN A 12 -14.64 -9.47 -6.94
CA GLN A 12 -14.29 -10.41 -8.00
C GLN A 12 -14.25 -9.71 -9.36
N TYR A 13 -15.24 -8.87 -9.67
CA TYR A 13 -15.25 -8.05 -10.88
C TYR A 13 -14.05 -7.09 -10.91
N GLY A 14 -13.79 -6.38 -9.82
CA GLY A 14 -12.64 -5.46 -9.71
C GLY A 14 -11.31 -6.13 -10.02
N ARG A 15 -11.08 -7.34 -9.49
CA ARG A 15 -9.88 -8.15 -9.83
C ARG A 15 -9.80 -8.53 -11.31
N ARG A 16 -10.91 -8.96 -11.93
CA ARG A 16 -10.95 -9.30 -13.37
C ARG A 16 -10.69 -8.08 -14.25
N LEU A 17 -11.29 -6.94 -13.91
CA LEU A 17 -11.10 -5.67 -14.61
C LEU A 17 -9.64 -5.20 -14.52
N ALA A 18 -9.06 -5.22 -13.31
CA ALA A 18 -7.68 -4.79 -13.09
C ALA A 18 -6.67 -5.67 -13.84
N ALA A 19 -6.83 -7.00 -13.77
CA ALA A 19 -5.98 -7.94 -14.52
C ALA A 19 -6.04 -7.64 -16.03
N ARG A 20 -7.25 -7.53 -16.61
CA ARG A 20 -7.41 -7.22 -18.06
C ARG A 20 -6.73 -5.91 -18.47
N LEU A 21 -6.94 -4.83 -17.71
CA LEU A 21 -6.35 -3.53 -18.03
C LEU A 21 -4.83 -3.52 -17.82
N CYS A 22 -4.32 -4.24 -16.82
CA CYS A 22 -2.89 -4.41 -16.60
C CYS A 22 -2.24 -5.27 -17.69
N ASP A 23 -2.89 -6.34 -18.16
CA ASP A 23 -2.41 -7.16 -19.26
C ASP A 23 -2.38 -6.36 -20.58
N GLN A 24 -3.36 -5.50 -20.82
CA GLN A 24 -3.37 -4.61 -21.99
C GLN A 24 -2.23 -3.58 -21.99
N HIS A 25 -1.86 -3.04 -20.82
CA HIS A 25 -0.83 -2.00 -20.70
C HIS A 25 0.59 -2.57 -20.52
N PHE A 26 0.77 -3.51 -19.60
CA PHE A 26 2.07 -4.09 -19.23
C PHE A 26 2.39 -5.40 -19.98
N GLY A 27 1.41 -6.06 -20.60
CA GLY A 27 1.64 -7.25 -21.43
C GLY A 27 2.60 -7.01 -22.61
N PRO A 28 2.45 -5.94 -23.41
CA PRO A 28 3.41 -5.65 -24.50
C PRO A 28 4.75 -5.06 -23.99
N GLN A 29 4.81 -4.56 -22.76
CA GLN A 29 5.99 -3.92 -22.17
C GLN A 29 6.08 -4.23 -20.66
N PRO A 30 6.72 -5.35 -20.25
CA PRO A 30 6.73 -5.77 -18.85
C PRO A 30 7.51 -4.80 -17.93
N ASP A 31 8.50 -4.09 -18.48
CA ASP A 31 9.28 -3.06 -17.77
C ASP A 31 8.63 -1.67 -17.77
N ALA A 32 7.45 -1.51 -18.37
CA ALA A 32 6.71 -0.25 -18.34
C ALA A 32 6.37 0.12 -16.88
N THR A 33 6.48 1.40 -16.55
CA THR A 33 6.09 1.92 -15.23
C THR A 33 5.21 3.14 -15.36
N LEU A 34 4.15 3.19 -14.56
CA LEU A 34 3.23 4.33 -14.48
C LEU A 34 3.77 5.38 -13.50
N ASP A 35 3.72 6.63 -13.91
CA ASP A 35 3.93 7.80 -13.07
C ASP A 35 2.60 8.37 -12.54
N GLY A 36 2.66 9.37 -11.64
CA GLY A 36 1.47 10.00 -11.07
C GLY A 36 0.48 10.54 -12.13
N PRO A 37 0.96 11.31 -13.14
CA PRO A 37 0.13 11.76 -14.26
C PRO A 37 -0.50 10.63 -15.09
N ALA A 38 0.20 9.52 -15.36
CA ALA A 38 -0.34 8.38 -16.08
C ALA A 38 -1.40 7.64 -15.27
N VAL A 39 -1.20 7.44 -13.96
CA VAL A 39 -2.23 6.86 -13.06
C VAL A 39 -3.54 7.66 -13.12
N LEU A 40 -3.45 8.99 -13.12
CA LEU A 40 -4.63 9.87 -13.22
C LEU A 40 -5.39 9.79 -14.56
N LYS A 41 -4.75 9.24 -15.60
CA LYS A 41 -5.31 9.11 -16.96
C LYS A 41 -5.44 7.65 -17.43
N PHE A 42 -5.19 6.68 -16.55
CA PHE A 42 -5.05 5.26 -16.93
C PHE A 42 -6.36 4.65 -17.45
N THR A 43 -7.50 4.97 -16.83
CA THR A 43 -8.83 4.61 -17.32
C THR A 43 -9.64 5.86 -17.71
N PRO A 44 -10.65 5.76 -18.59
CA PRO A 44 -11.58 6.86 -18.85
C PRO A 44 -12.46 7.19 -17.62
N MET A 45 -12.67 6.24 -16.71
CA MET A 45 -13.42 6.47 -15.47
C MET A 45 -12.57 7.19 -14.42
N ARG A 46 -12.78 8.51 -14.32
CA ARG A 46 -12.08 9.37 -13.36
C ARG A 46 -12.12 8.84 -11.91
N GLN A 47 -13.24 8.26 -11.49
CA GLN A 47 -13.40 7.71 -10.13
C GLN A 47 -12.42 6.58 -9.81
N LEU A 48 -12.14 5.67 -10.76
CA LEU A 48 -11.15 4.59 -10.59
C LEU A 48 -9.76 5.20 -10.33
N ASN A 49 -9.35 6.12 -11.21
CA ASN A 49 -8.03 6.75 -11.15
C ASN A 49 -7.83 7.52 -9.83
N LEU A 50 -8.86 8.25 -9.37
CA LEU A 50 -8.84 8.97 -8.09
C LEU A 50 -8.71 8.03 -6.87
N LEU A 51 -9.40 6.88 -6.87
CA LEU A 51 -9.31 5.92 -5.78
C LEU A 51 -7.95 5.20 -5.74
N VAL A 52 -7.31 4.94 -6.89
CA VAL A 52 -5.93 4.44 -6.92
C VAL A 52 -4.97 5.45 -6.29
N VAL A 53 -5.05 6.73 -6.68
CA VAL A 53 -4.21 7.80 -6.10
C VAL A 53 -4.46 7.94 -4.60
N ARG A 54 -5.72 7.87 -4.15
CA ARG A 54 -6.06 7.94 -2.72
C ARG A 54 -5.50 6.76 -1.93
N GLN A 55 -5.58 5.53 -2.45
CA GLN A 55 -4.97 4.36 -1.81
C GLN A 55 -3.45 4.51 -1.69
N LEU A 56 -2.78 4.97 -2.75
CA LEU A 56 -1.34 5.19 -2.77
C LEU A 56 -0.93 6.25 -1.74
N LEU A 57 -1.67 7.36 -1.64
CA LEU A 57 -1.46 8.38 -0.60
C LEU A 57 -1.66 7.80 0.81
N GLY A 58 -2.70 6.99 1.03
CA GLY A 58 -2.97 6.36 2.32
C GLY A 58 -1.89 5.36 2.75
N GLN A 59 -1.41 4.52 1.82
CA GLN A 59 -0.27 3.63 2.06
C GLN A 59 1.00 4.42 2.39
N TRP A 60 1.26 5.49 1.64
CA TRP A 60 2.43 6.36 1.87
C TRP A 60 2.40 7.08 3.22
N GLN A 61 1.22 7.58 3.64
CA GLN A 61 1.02 8.14 4.98
C GLN A 61 1.25 7.07 6.06
N ALA A 62 0.74 5.85 5.88
CA ALA A 62 0.96 4.75 6.82
C ALA A 62 2.44 4.35 6.92
N GLU A 63 3.17 4.27 5.80
CA GLU A 63 4.62 4.04 5.80
C GLU A 63 5.38 5.18 6.50
N THR A 64 4.99 6.43 6.27
CA THR A 64 5.56 7.60 6.95
C THR A 64 5.35 7.55 8.46
N THR A 65 4.19 7.10 8.94
CA THR A 65 3.95 6.85 10.37
C THR A 65 4.81 5.68 10.89
N ARG A 66 5.02 4.62 10.10
CA ARG A 66 5.89 3.48 10.47
C ARG A 66 7.38 3.82 10.50
N LEU A 67 7.81 4.89 9.82
CA LEU A 67 9.17 5.42 9.93
C LEU A 67 9.42 6.16 11.26
N ARG A 68 8.37 6.61 11.96
CA ARG A 68 8.51 7.24 13.27
C ARG A 68 8.93 6.20 14.31
N SER A 69 9.95 6.51 15.10
CA SER A 69 10.47 5.66 16.17
C SER A 69 10.51 6.42 17.49
N ALA A 70 10.35 5.71 18.61
CA ALA A 70 10.41 6.31 19.96
C ALA A 70 11.79 6.87 20.35
N TYR A 71 12.84 6.64 19.55
CA TYR A 71 14.21 7.04 19.86
C TYR A 71 14.66 8.37 19.22
N PHE A 72 13.85 8.94 18.32
CA PHE A 72 14.18 10.18 17.61
C PHE A 72 13.04 11.18 17.71
N ASP A 73 13.37 12.47 17.79
CA ASP A 73 12.39 13.54 17.79
C ASP A 73 11.95 13.84 16.35
N PHE A 74 10.71 13.43 16.01
CA PHE A 74 10.06 13.71 14.74
C PHE A 74 9.21 14.99 14.77
N GLU A 75 9.09 15.65 15.92
CA GLU A 75 8.31 16.88 16.10
C GLU A 75 9.18 18.15 16.04
N ALA A 76 10.51 18.00 16.14
CA ALA A 76 11.47 19.06 15.83
C ALA A 76 11.23 19.65 14.43
N GLU A 77 11.07 20.98 14.34
CA GLU A 77 10.69 21.69 13.10
C GLU A 77 11.60 21.37 11.90
N ALA A 78 12.91 21.26 12.12
CA ALA A 78 13.87 20.90 11.07
C ALA A 78 13.62 19.50 10.49
N VAL A 79 13.20 18.54 11.32
CA VAL A 79 12.86 17.17 10.90
C VAL A 79 11.52 17.17 10.17
N GLN A 80 10.51 17.88 10.69
CA GLN A 80 9.22 18.03 10.00
C GLN A 80 9.36 18.70 8.62
N ALA A 81 10.18 19.74 8.51
CA ALA A 81 10.46 20.43 7.25
C ALA A 81 11.17 19.52 6.24
N ALA A 82 12.24 18.84 6.66
CA ALA A 82 12.97 17.90 5.81
C ALA A 82 12.10 16.71 5.37
N LEU A 83 11.28 16.17 6.28
CA LEU A 83 10.32 15.10 5.98
C LEU A 83 9.28 15.58 4.95
N THR A 84 8.71 16.77 5.13
CA THR A 84 7.74 17.37 4.20
C THR A 84 8.35 17.61 2.82
N GLN A 85 9.60 18.10 2.75
CA GLN A 85 10.31 18.23 1.49
C GLN A 85 10.52 16.86 0.82
N PHE A 86 10.91 15.83 1.58
CA PHE A 86 11.06 14.47 1.08
C PHE A 86 9.73 13.88 0.57
N MET A 87 8.60 14.08 1.27
CA MET A 87 7.26 13.71 0.80
C MET A 87 6.93 14.37 -0.56
N ASN A 88 7.22 15.67 -0.68
CA ASN A 88 6.95 16.46 -1.88
C ASN A 88 7.83 16.07 -3.07
N VAL A 89 9.07 15.62 -2.83
CA VAL A 89 9.92 15.07 -3.87
C VAL A 89 9.45 13.67 -4.29
N LEU A 90 9.16 12.77 -3.34
CA LEU A 90 8.80 11.40 -3.68
C LEU A 90 7.43 11.29 -4.38
N SER A 91 6.45 12.09 -3.96
CA SER A 91 5.12 12.14 -4.61
C SER A 91 5.16 12.60 -6.07
N ARG A 92 6.23 13.28 -6.51
CA ARG A 92 6.49 13.63 -7.91
C ARG A 92 7.22 12.53 -8.68
N HIS A 93 7.81 11.56 -7.99
CA HIS A 93 8.60 10.46 -8.55
C HIS A 93 7.93 9.09 -8.26
N ILE A 94 6.59 9.05 -8.31
CA ILE A 94 5.84 7.80 -8.27
C ILE A 94 6.27 6.93 -9.45
N ARG A 95 6.63 5.68 -9.18
CA ARG A 95 6.99 4.68 -10.20
C ARG A 95 6.33 3.35 -9.86
N LEU A 96 5.26 3.01 -10.57
CA LEU A 96 4.48 1.78 -10.34
C LEU A 96 4.67 0.80 -11.49
N GLY A 97 5.18 -0.40 -11.19
CA GLY A 97 5.10 -1.55 -12.10
C GLY A 97 3.80 -2.35 -11.87
N ARG A 98 3.48 -3.26 -12.80
CA ARG A 98 2.27 -4.10 -12.77
C ARG A 98 1.93 -4.66 -11.39
N ALA A 99 2.87 -5.36 -10.75
CA ALA A 99 2.64 -6.06 -9.48
C ALA A 99 2.21 -5.15 -8.31
N ALA A 100 2.56 -3.87 -8.35
CA ALA A 100 2.11 -2.89 -7.36
C ALA A 100 0.80 -2.21 -7.76
N PHE A 101 0.58 -1.99 -9.07
CA PHE A 101 -0.57 -1.26 -9.58
C PHE A 101 -1.85 -2.11 -9.69
N GLU A 102 -1.73 -3.37 -10.11
CA GLU A 102 -2.86 -4.30 -10.28
C GLU A 102 -3.74 -4.46 -9.02
N PRO A 103 -3.20 -4.69 -7.80
CA PRO A 103 -4.03 -4.77 -6.60
C PRO A 103 -4.69 -3.43 -6.22
N LEU A 104 -4.02 -2.29 -6.45
CA LEU A 104 -4.59 -0.96 -6.19
C LEU A 104 -5.78 -0.68 -7.12
N LEU A 105 -5.66 -1.02 -8.41
CA LEU A 105 -6.72 -0.87 -9.39
C LEU A 105 -7.88 -1.83 -9.10
N ALA A 106 -7.60 -3.07 -8.68
CA ALA A 106 -8.62 -4.04 -8.31
C ALA A 106 -9.48 -3.56 -7.13
N GLN A 107 -8.82 -3.02 -6.11
CA GLN A 107 -9.48 -2.43 -4.95
C GLN A 107 -10.23 -1.15 -5.31
N ALA A 108 -9.67 -0.29 -6.17
CA ALA A 108 -10.35 0.92 -6.65
C ALA A 108 -11.64 0.61 -7.42
N ALA A 109 -11.63 -0.44 -8.24
CA ALA A 109 -12.82 -0.91 -8.96
C ALA A 109 -13.88 -1.51 -8.01
N ALA A 110 -13.45 -2.30 -7.02
CA ALA A 110 -14.34 -2.80 -5.98
C ALA A 110 -14.98 -1.65 -5.17
N ASP A 111 -14.19 -0.64 -4.79
CA ASP A 111 -14.67 0.51 -4.03
C ASP A 111 -15.55 1.47 -4.84
N THR A 112 -15.34 1.57 -6.15
CA THR A 112 -16.22 2.32 -7.06
C THR A 112 -17.63 1.73 -7.08
N LEU A 113 -17.75 0.40 -7.13
CA LEU A 113 -19.04 -0.28 -6.99
C LEU A 113 -19.59 -0.19 -5.55
N ALA A 114 -18.72 -0.29 -4.54
CA ALA A 114 -19.12 -0.21 -3.13
C ALA A 114 -19.74 1.15 -2.77
N LEU A 115 -19.31 2.26 -3.37
CA LEU A 115 -19.89 3.60 -3.16
C LEU A 115 -21.41 3.67 -3.42
N VAL A 116 -21.93 2.79 -4.27
CA VAL A 116 -23.37 2.70 -4.58
C VAL A 116 -24.03 1.46 -3.94
N ALA A 117 -23.30 0.33 -3.84
CA ALA A 117 -23.80 -0.90 -3.23
C ALA A 117 -23.94 -0.81 -1.69
N ASP A 118 -22.98 -0.16 -1.03
CA ASP A 118 -22.93 0.08 0.42
C ASP A 118 -22.38 1.48 0.69
N PRO A 119 -23.23 2.52 0.61
CA PRO A 119 -22.80 3.90 0.85
C PRO A 119 -22.27 4.13 2.27
N LEU A 120 -22.75 3.39 3.27
CA LEU A 120 -22.38 3.57 4.68
C LEU A 120 -21.01 2.97 5.00
N GLY A 121 -20.78 1.71 4.65
CA GLY A 121 -19.47 1.08 4.82
C GLY A 121 -18.41 1.69 3.89
N SER A 122 -18.82 2.20 2.73
CA SER A 122 -17.95 3.02 1.88
C SER A 122 -17.64 4.38 2.51
N PHE A 123 -18.60 5.08 3.12
CA PHE A 123 -18.31 6.31 3.88
C PHE A 123 -17.31 6.06 5.03
N GLN A 124 -17.50 4.98 5.78
CA GLN A 124 -16.59 4.59 6.86
C GLN A 124 -15.16 4.25 6.39
N ARG A 125 -15.00 3.51 5.28
CA ARG A 125 -13.67 3.16 4.75
C ARG A 125 -13.03 4.29 3.95
N LEU A 126 -13.83 5.09 3.24
CA LEU A 126 -13.34 6.05 2.24
C LEU A 126 -13.25 7.49 2.77
N LEU A 127 -14.06 7.92 3.75
CA LEU A 127 -13.94 9.26 4.36
C LEU A 127 -13.39 9.22 5.80
N LEU A 128 -13.86 8.30 6.65
CA LEU A 128 -13.38 8.22 8.05
C LEU A 128 -12.02 7.51 8.17
N GLY A 129 -11.79 6.48 7.35
CA GLY A 129 -10.56 5.69 7.40
C GLY A 129 -10.37 5.01 8.76
N ALA A 130 -9.15 5.09 9.30
CA ALA A 130 -8.78 4.57 10.62
C ALA A 130 -8.74 5.64 11.73
N ALA A 131 -9.21 6.87 11.46
CA ALA A 131 -9.22 7.95 12.47
C ALA A 131 -10.43 7.83 13.41
N GLU A 132 -10.19 7.89 14.71
CA GLU A 132 -11.25 7.96 15.74
C GLU A 132 -11.88 9.36 15.83
N HIS A 133 -11.05 10.39 15.62
CA HIS A 133 -11.41 11.81 15.66
C HIS A 133 -10.98 12.52 14.36
N PRO A 134 -11.61 12.24 13.21
CA PRO A 134 -11.33 12.94 11.97
C PRO A 134 -11.74 14.43 12.05
N THR A 135 -10.88 15.32 11.60
CA THR A 135 -11.21 16.75 11.47
C THR A 135 -12.05 16.99 10.20
N LEU A 136 -12.82 18.09 10.19
CA LEU A 136 -13.61 18.48 9.01
C LEU A 136 -12.72 18.73 7.79
N ALA A 137 -11.49 19.23 7.99
CA ALA A 137 -10.48 19.34 6.93
C ALA A 137 -10.12 17.98 6.33
N ASN A 138 -9.80 16.99 7.17
CA ASN A 138 -9.47 15.63 6.71
C ASN A 138 -10.64 15.00 5.93
N LEU A 139 -11.89 15.21 6.37
CA LEU A 139 -13.09 14.71 5.68
C LEU A 139 -13.27 15.38 4.31
N ARG A 140 -13.09 16.71 4.23
CA ARG A 140 -13.13 17.45 2.95
C ARG A 140 -12.02 17.02 2.01
N ASP A 141 -10.84 16.72 2.52
CA ASP A 141 -9.70 16.25 1.73
C ASP A 141 -9.89 14.83 1.21
N ALA A 142 -10.43 13.92 2.04
CA ALA A 142 -10.82 12.58 1.61
C ALA A 142 -11.92 12.62 0.52
N ALA A 143 -12.90 13.51 0.66
CA ALA A 143 -13.97 13.69 -0.33
C ALA A 143 -13.50 14.25 -1.68
N ARG A 144 -12.30 14.87 -1.79
CA ARG A 144 -11.75 15.31 -3.09
C ARG A 144 -11.52 14.16 -4.07
N TYR A 145 -11.40 12.94 -3.57
CA TYR A 145 -11.18 11.71 -4.34
C TYR A 145 -12.49 10.97 -4.68
N ILE A 146 -13.64 11.55 -4.34
CA ILE A 146 -14.97 11.00 -4.61
C ILE A 146 -15.67 11.95 -5.58
N ASP A 147 -15.87 11.47 -6.80
CA ASP A 147 -16.47 12.19 -7.92
C ASP A 147 -17.91 11.71 -8.15
N ILE A 148 -18.19 10.41 -7.88
CA ILE A 148 -19.55 9.87 -7.75
C ILE A 148 -20.27 10.61 -6.63
N ASP A 149 -21.45 11.15 -6.92
CA ASP A 149 -22.31 11.84 -5.97
C ASP A 149 -21.62 12.97 -5.17
N LYS A 150 -20.62 13.60 -5.80
CA LYS A 150 -19.83 14.70 -5.22
C LYS A 150 -20.67 15.80 -4.57
N ALA A 151 -21.78 16.19 -5.19
CA ALA A 151 -22.69 17.20 -4.64
C ALA A 151 -23.39 16.75 -3.35
N PHE A 152 -23.73 15.46 -3.25
CA PHE A 152 -24.29 14.86 -2.03
C PHE A 152 -23.24 14.81 -0.91
N TYR A 153 -22.01 14.38 -1.20
CA TYR A 153 -20.92 14.39 -0.21
C TYR A 153 -20.55 15.81 0.23
N GLN A 154 -20.56 16.80 -0.67
CA GLN A 154 -20.36 18.21 -0.32
C GLN A 154 -21.49 18.73 0.58
N GLY A 155 -22.76 18.50 0.20
CA GLY A 155 -23.92 18.89 1.01
C GLY A 155 -23.96 18.24 2.39
N PHE A 156 -23.49 16.99 2.51
CA PHE A 156 -23.28 16.33 3.79
C PHE A 156 -22.22 17.06 4.64
N LEU A 157 -21.04 17.31 4.07
CA LEU A 157 -19.92 17.95 4.78
C LEU A 157 -20.23 19.39 5.20
N ASP A 158 -21.02 20.12 4.41
CA ASP A 158 -21.46 21.48 4.74
C ASP A 158 -22.59 21.50 5.79
N SER A 159 -23.29 20.37 6.00
CA SER A 159 -24.23 20.19 7.12
C SER A 159 -23.55 19.91 8.47
N LEU A 160 -22.24 19.60 8.47
CA LEU A 160 -21.46 19.39 9.68
C LEU A 160 -20.96 20.72 10.24
N SER A 161 -21.31 21.04 11.49
CA SER A 161 -20.79 22.21 12.18
C SER A 161 -19.46 21.92 12.88
N ALA A 162 -18.52 22.85 12.78
CA ALA A 162 -17.17 22.72 13.38
C ALA A 162 -17.15 22.69 14.93
N ASN A 163 -18.28 22.99 15.58
CA ASN A 163 -18.39 23.10 17.04
C ASN A 163 -18.81 21.79 17.73
N ASN A 164 -19.16 20.74 16.99
CA ASN A 164 -19.54 19.45 17.56
C ASN A 164 -18.35 18.46 17.55
N PRO A 165 -18.24 17.56 18.54
CA PRO A 165 -17.23 16.51 18.54
C PRO A 165 -17.47 15.56 17.35
N LEU A 166 -16.54 15.57 16.39
CA LEU A 166 -16.58 14.75 15.18
C LEU A 166 -16.08 13.32 15.47
N SER A 167 -16.75 12.60 16.37
CA SER A 167 -16.44 11.18 16.60
C SER A 167 -16.87 10.32 15.43
N ARG A 168 -16.18 9.20 15.23
CA ARG A 168 -16.50 8.20 14.19
C ARG A 168 -17.98 7.77 14.22
N ASP A 169 -18.51 7.51 15.41
CA ASP A 169 -19.89 7.02 15.59
C ASP A 169 -20.93 8.12 15.30
N PHE A 170 -20.67 9.35 15.78
CA PHE A 170 -21.52 10.50 15.48
C PHE A 170 -21.60 10.77 13.98
N LEU A 171 -20.44 10.74 13.30
CA LEU A 171 -20.37 10.93 11.84
C LEU A 171 -21.08 9.81 11.08
N THR A 172 -20.93 8.57 11.51
CA THR A 172 -21.60 7.40 10.91
C THR A 172 -23.12 7.53 11.00
N HIS A 173 -23.65 7.75 12.20
CA HIS A 173 -25.10 7.91 12.43
C HIS A 173 -25.66 9.17 11.74
N ARG A 174 -24.90 10.28 11.74
CA ARG A 174 -25.29 11.51 11.02
C ARG A 174 -25.31 11.28 9.50
N PHE A 175 -24.37 10.51 8.95
CA PHE A 175 -24.34 10.15 7.54
C PHE A 175 -25.51 9.24 7.16
N GLU A 176 -25.83 8.24 7.98
CA GLU A 176 -26.99 7.37 7.78
C GLU A 176 -28.30 8.16 7.70
N LEU A 177 -28.53 9.08 8.64
CA LEU A 177 -29.70 9.98 8.63
C LEU A 177 -29.71 10.91 7.39
N TYR A 178 -28.56 11.46 7.01
CA TYR A 178 -28.46 12.34 5.83
C TYR A 178 -28.71 11.57 4.52
N HIS A 179 -28.18 10.36 4.41
CA HIS A 179 -28.40 9.46 3.28
C HIS A 179 -29.88 9.05 3.19
N ALA A 180 -30.50 8.66 4.30
CA ALA A 180 -31.93 8.34 4.36
C ALA A 180 -32.83 9.53 3.96
N ALA A 181 -32.43 10.77 4.26
CA ALA A 181 -33.15 11.97 3.85
C ALA A 181 -32.94 12.32 2.36
N ASN A 182 -31.77 12.01 1.78
CA ASN A 182 -31.35 12.47 0.45
C ASN A 182 -31.17 11.34 -0.58
N TYR A 183 -31.70 10.14 -0.33
CA TYR A 183 -31.53 8.94 -1.18
C TYR A 183 -31.83 9.12 -2.68
N ARG A 184 -32.63 10.13 -3.06
CA ARG A 184 -32.96 10.46 -4.45
C ARG A 184 -31.85 11.20 -5.20
N ALA A 185 -30.85 11.72 -4.49
CA ALA A 185 -29.71 12.43 -5.07
C ALA A 185 -28.55 11.50 -5.48
N HIS A 186 -28.60 10.22 -5.07
CA HIS A 186 -27.57 9.22 -5.34
C HIS A 186 -27.65 8.71 -6.79
N GLN A 187 -26.51 8.42 -7.42
CA GLN A 187 -26.47 7.78 -8.72
C GLN A 187 -27.00 6.34 -8.64
N SER A 188 -27.74 5.92 -9.68
CA SER A 188 -28.17 4.53 -9.78
C SER A 188 -26.98 3.62 -10.13
N MET A 189 -26.97 2.42 -9.54
CA MET A 189 -25.97 1.38 -9.84
C MET A 189 -25.81 1.14 -11.35
N GLN A 190 -26.92 1.25 -12.09
CA GLN A 190 -26.94 1.12 -13.55
C GLN A 190 -25.95 2.06 -14.26
N ARG A 191 -25.83 3.34 -13.86
CA ARG A 191 -24.89 4.27 -14.52
C ARG A 191 -23.43 3.86 -14.30
N VAL A 192 -23.09 3.46 -13.07
CA VAL A 192 -21.74 3.00 -12.72
C VAL A 192 -21.41 1.69 -13.45
N VAL A 193 -22.40 0.79 -13.59
CA VAL A 193 -22.29 -0.43 -14.40
C VAL A 193 -22.15 -0.13 -15.89
N GLU A 194 -22.87 0.84 -16.45
CA GLU A 194 -22.76 1.28 -17.85
C GLU A 194 -21.34 1.81 -18.15
N GLU A 195 -20.80 2.67 -17.30
CA GLU A 195 -19.41 3.16 -17.43
C GLU A 195 -18.38 2.02 -17.32
N LEU A 196 -18.53 1.14 -16.33
CA LEU A 196 -17.62 -0.01 -16.13
C LEU A 196 -17.72 -1.04 -17.26
N SER A 197 -18.92 -1.25 -17.83
CA SER A 197 -19.18 -2.20 -18.92
C SER A 197 -18.44 -1.82 -20.21
N SER A 198 -18.10 -0.53 -20.39
CA SER A 198 -17.21 -0.08 -21.48
C SER A 198 -15.79 -0.66 -21.38
N LEU A 199 -15.33 -1.03 -20.17
CA LEU A 199 -13.99 -1.57 -19.91
C LEU A 199 -13.99 -3.10 -19.79
N LEU A 200 -15.01 -3.68 -19.16
CA LEU A 200 -15.23 -5.12 -19.07
C LEU A 200 -16.75 -5.37 -18.95
N PRO A 201 -17.39 -6.11 -19.87
CA PRO A 201 -18.84 -6.30 -19.85
C PRO A 201 -19.35 -6.76 -18.48
N LEU A 202 -20.34 -6.03 -17.97
CA LEU A 202 -20.94 -6.23 -16.66
C LEU A 202 -22.44 -5.94 -16.74
N THR A 203 -23.27 -6.78 -16.11
CA THR A 203 -24.69 -6.47 -15.88
C THR A 203 -24.93 -6.18 -14.40
N THR A 204 -26.01 -5.45 -14.09
CA THR A 204 -26.45 -5.28 -12.70
C THR A 204 -26.77 -6.63 -12.06
N ALA A 205 -27.32 -7.59 -12.83
CA ALA A 205 -27.63 -8.94 -12.40
C ALA A 205 -26.41 -9.73 -11.89
N ASP A 206 -25.23 -9.55 -12.49
CA ASP A 206 -23.98 -10.20 -12.02
C ASP A 206 -23.56 -9.73 -10.61
N LEU A 207 -24.05 -8.57 -10.14
CA LEU A 207 -23.65 -7.97 -8.86
C LEU A 207 -24.60 -8.28 -7.70
N LEU A 208 -25.85 -8.68 -7.95
CA LEU A 208 -26.80 -9.04 -6.88
C LEU A 208 -26.34 -10.29 -6.11
N GLU A 209 -26.71 -10.42 -4.83
CA GLU A 209 -26.43 -11.61 -4.01
C GLU A 209 -26.92 -12.90 -4.68
N ASP A 210 -28.17 -12.94 -5.13
CA ASP A 210 -28.79 -14.07 -5.83
C ASP A 210 -28.45 -14.15 -7.34
N GLY A 211 -27.65 -13.21 -7.86
CA GLY A 211 -27.21 -13.19 -9.25
C GLY A 211 -26.36 -14.41 -9.64
N PRO A 212 -26.31 -14.78 -10.94
CA PRO A 212 -25.51 -15.93 -11.37
C PRO A 212 -24.05 -15.78 -10.95
N VAL A 213 -23.44 -16.87 -10.46
CA VAL A 213 -21.99 -16.95 -10.25
C VAL A 213 -21.31 -16.98 -11.62
N SER A 214 -21.00 -15.79 -12.12
CA SER A 214 -20.60 -15.51 -13.50
C SER A 214 -19.24 -16.14 -13.87
N SER A 215 -19.28 -17.44 -14.18
CA SER A 215 -18.17 -18.29 -14.63
C SER A 215 -17.91 -18.11 -16.12
N LEU A 216 -17.88 -16.87 -16.60
CA LEU A 216 -17.62 -16.52 -17.99
C LEU A 216 -16.13 -16.64 -18.34
N ASN A 217 -15.64 -17.87 -18.35
CA ASN A 217 -14.38 -18.32 -18.95
C ASN A 217 -14.58 -19.75 -19.53
N THR A 218 -15.50 -19.87 -20.48
CA THR A 218 -15.57 -21.00 -21.41
C THR A 218 -15.57 -20.45 -22.83
N PRO A 219 -14.67 -20.89 -23.72
CA PRO A 219 -14.76 -20.54 -25.13
C PRO A 219 -16.08 -21.04 -25.72
N THR A 220 -16.70 -20.24 -26.58
CA THR A 220 -17.91 -20.60 -27.32
C THR A 220 -17.71 -21.93 -28.07
N ALA A 221 -18.37 -22.98 -27.60
CA ALA A 221 -18.60 -24.18 -28.39
C ALA A 221 -19.84 -23.96 -29.26
N GLU A 222 -19.63 -24.10 -30.57
CA GLU A 222 -20.63 -23.97 -31.63
C GLU A 222 -21.76 -25.03 -31.49
N PRO A 223 -23.04 -24.66 -31.53
CA PRO A 223 -24.14 -25.61 -31.36
C PRO A 223 -24.45 -26.36 -32.67
N ALA A 224 -23.92 -27.57 -32.80
CA ALA A 224 -24.35 -28.54 -33.82
C ALA A 224 -25.69 -29.22 -33.42
N PRO A 225 -26.53 -29.66 -34.39
CA PRO A 225 -27.98 -29.79 -34.19
C PRO A 225 -28.46 -31.13 -33.57
N ALA A 226 -29.72 -31.11 -33.13
CA ALA A 226 -30.40 -32.18 -32.41
C ALA A 226 -30.69 -33.46 -33.23
N PRO A 227 -30.70 -34.65 -32.60
CA PRO A 227 -31.30 -35.87 -33.14
C PRO A 227 -32.83 -35.85 -33.00
N THR A 228 -33.52 -36.47 -33.96
CA THR A 228 -34.98 -36.45 -34.12
C THR A 228 -35.68 -37.60 -33.36
N GLU A 229 -36.74 -37.30 -32.61
CA GLU A 229 -37.69 -38.33 -32.13
C GLU A 229 -38.71 -38.69 -33.24
N PRO A 230 -39.00 -39.98 -33.51
CA PRO A 230 -40.11 -40.39 -34.35
C PRO A 230 -41.42 -40.55 -33.56
N ALA A 231 -42.54 -40.14 -34.17
CA ALA A 231 -43.87 -40.16 -33.56
C ALA A 231 -44.58 -41.53 -33.61
N THR A 232 -45.46 -41.79 -32.64
CA THR A 232 -46.54 -42.79 -32.72
C THR A 232 -47.82 -42.29 -32.03
N PRO A 233 -49.03 -42.43 -32.63
CA PRO A 233 -50.29 -42.09 -31.98
C PRO A 233 -51.22 -43.30 -31.68
N THR A 234 -51.65 -43.39 -30.39
CA THR A 234 -52.97 -43.85 -29.88
C THR A 234 -53.47 -45.31 -30.20
N PRO A 235 -54.68 -45.74 -29.74
CA PRO A 235 -55.05 -46.23 -28.38
C PRO A 235 -55.63 -47.70 -28.43
N PRO A 236 -56.52 -48.26 -27.54
CA PRO A 236 -57.08 -47.85 -26.23
C PRO A 236 -57.23 -48.94 -25.10
N ILE A 237 -57.52 -48.47 -23.88
CA ILE A 237 -58.45 -48.98 -22.81
C ILE A 237 -58.68 -50.50 -22.59
N ALA A 238 -58.42 -50.97 -21.35
CA ALA A 238 -59.29 -51.87 -20.55
C ALA A 238 -58.97 -51.80 -19.03
N THR A 239 -59.97 -52.02 -18.16
CA THR A 239 -59.96 -51.91 -16.67
C THR A 239 -60.21 -53.30 -16.01
N PRO A 240 -60.47 -53.46 -14.69
CA PRO A 240 -59.91 -52.90 -13.42
C PRO A 240 -59.43 -54.04 -12.45
N SER A 241 -59.07 -53.75 -11.16
CA SER A 241 -59.88 -54.16 -9.97
C SER A 241 -59.19 -54.11 -8.55
N PHE A 242 -60.04 -53.98 -7.52
CA PHE A 242 -59.94 -54.31 -6.07
C PHE A 242 -58.89 -53.68 -5.11
N VAL A 243 -59.30 -52.58 -4.46
CA VAL A 243 -59.60 -52.44 -3.00
C VAL A 243 -58.96 -53.48 -2.02
N SER A 244 -58.10 -53.06 -1.08
CA SER A 244 -58.50 -52.71 0.31
C SER A 244 -57.29 -52.41 1.24
N ALA A 245 -57.43 -51.46 2.17
CA ALA A 245 -56.57 -51.31 3.35
C ALA A 245 -57.28 -51.92 4.60
N PRO A 246 -56.56 -52.15 5.72
CA PRO A 246 -56.59 -51.13 6.79
C PRO A 246 -55.29 -51.01 7.64
N ALA A 247 -55.24 -49.94 8.45
CA ALA A 247 -54.32 -49.70 9.58
C ALA A 247 -55.00 -50.15 10.92
N PRO A 248 -54.69 -49.65 12.15
CA PRO A 248 -53.56 -48.88 12.71
C PRO A 248 -53.06 -49.38 14.11
N ALA A 249 -52.10 -48.68 14.75
CA ALA A 249 -52.11 -48.23 16.18
C ALA A 249 -50.69 -47.88 16.74
N ALA A 250 -50.63 -46.95 17.71
CA ALA A 250 -49.47 -46.54 18.53
C ALA A 250 -49.92 -46.55 20.03
N PRO A 251 -49.27 -45.91 21.05
CA PRO A 251 -47.91 -45.34 21.24
C PRO A 251 -47.22 -45.77 22.60
N GLU A 252 -46.03 -45.24 22.95
CA GLU A 252 -45.57 -44.76 24.30
C GLU A 252 -44.02 -44.57 24.42
N ALA A 253 -43.53 -43.93 25.51
CA ALA A 253 -42.13 -43.57 25.84
C ALA A 253 -41.78 -43.99 27.31
N PRO A 254 -40.71 -43.57 28.04
CA PRO A 254 -39.38 -42.96 27.71
C PRO A 254 -38.12 -43.54 28.47
N ALA A 255 -36.89 -43.27 27.98
CA ALA A 255 -35.56 -43.24 28.71
C ALA A 255 -35.04 -44.55 29.43
N PRO A 256 -33.78 -44.64 29.99
CA PRO A 256 -32.64 -43.69 30.08
C PRO A 256 -31.19 -44.23 29.77
N LEU A 257 -30.23 -43.27 29.73
CA LEU A 257 -28.78 -43.26 30.10
C LEU A 257 -27.94 -44.56 30.26
N LEU A 258 -26.72 -44.60 29.67
CA LEU A 258 -25.45 -45.11 30.27
C LEU A 258 -24.17 -44.70 29.47
N GLU A 259 -23.11 -44.31 30.18
CA GLU A 259 -21.67 -44.16 29.78
C GLU A 259 -20.80 -44.67 30.96
N PRO A 260 -19.44 -44.78 30.89
CA PRO A 260 -18.51 -45.24 29.85
C PRO A 260 -17.74 -46.52 30.35
N PRO A 261 -16.57 -46.95 29.79
CA PRO A 261 -15.28 -46.48 30.36
C PRO A 261 -14.04 -46.48 29.43
N VAL A 262 -12.94 -45.97 30.02
CA VAL A 262 -11.58 -45.67 29.49
C VAL A 262 -10.71 -46.92 29.20
N ALA A 263 -9.89 -46.87 28.13
CA ALA A 263 -8.54 -47.48 28.10
C ALA A 263 -7.63 -46.92 26.98
N ALA A 264 -6.43 -46.47 27.35
CA ALA A 264 -5.24 -46.25 26.50
C ALA A 264 -4.06 -47.02 27.18
N PRO A 265 -2.79 -47.05 26.68
CA PRO A 265 -2.22 -46.44 25.47
C PRO A 265 -1.28 -47.37 24.63
N ALA A 266 -0.86 -46.91 23.45
CA ALA A 266 0.42 -47.31 22.82
C ALA A 266 0.90 -46.26 21.79
N ALA A 267 2.16 -45.83 21.88
CA ALA A 267 2.87 -45.03 20.87
C ALA A 267 3.70 -45.98 19.95
N VAL A 268 4.45 -45.61 18.91
CA VAL A 268 5.24 -44.39 18.55
C VAL A 268 5.39 -44.29 16.98
N PRO A 269 6.13 -43.37 16.32
CA PRO A 269 5.59 -42.64 15.15
C PRO A 269 6.42 -42.70 13.84
N ALA A 270 5.89 -42.08 12.77
CA ALA A 270 6.66 -41.56 11.62
C ALA A 270 5.94 -40.34 10.99
N PRO A 271 6.65 -39.38 10.34
CA PRO A 271 6.21 -37.99 10.30
C PRO A 271 5.43 -37.55 9.05
N ALA A 272 4.32 -36.85 9.26
CA ALA A 272 3.66 -36.03 8.24
C ALA A 272 4.23 -34.60 8.24
N ARG A 273 4.60 -34.10 7.06
CA ARG A 273 5.27 -32.80 6.85
C ARG A 273 4.22 -31.71 6.62
N PRO A 274 4.09 -30.68 7.49
CA PRO A 274 3.20 -29.54 7.21
C PRO A 274 3.80 -28.68 6.10
N LEU A 275 2.98 -28.33 5.11
CA LEU A 275 3.29 -27.25 4.17
C LEU A 275 3.04 -25.91 4.88
N PRO A 276 4.03 -24.99 4.96
CA PRO A 276 3.77 -23.65 5.47
C PRO A 276 3.02 -22.84 4.41
N ASN A 277 1.82 -22.37 4.75
CA ASN A 277 1.19 -21.25 4.05
C ASN A 277 2.06 -20.01 4.24
N THR A 278 2.78 -19.59 3.20
CA THR A 278 3.41 -18.27 3.17
C THR A 278 2.33 -17.24 2.84
N GLU A 279 1.67 -16.69 3.87
CA GLU A 279 1.03 -15.40 3.72
C GLU A 279 2.09 -14.35 3.37
N ALA A 280 1.88 -13.64 2.25
CA ALA A 280 2.79 -12.61 1.78
C ALA A 280 2.70 -11.37 2.66
N VAL A 281 3.46 -11.36 3.76
CA VAL A 281 3.64 -10.17 4.61
C VAL A 281 4.22 -9.04 3.73
N PRO A 282 3.61 -7.85 3.69
CA PRO A 282 4.13 -6.75 2.89
C PRO A 282 5.47 -6.26 3.45
N ILE A 283 6.54 -6.60 2.72
CA ILE A 283 7.94 -6.23 2.98
C ILE A 283 8.02 -4.71 3.26
N PRO A 284 8.40 -4.29 4.48
CA PRO A 284 8.46 -2.87 4.85
C PRO A 284 9.50 -2.12 4.03
N LEU A 285 9.26 -0.82 3.80
CA LEU A 285 10.12 0.07 3.01
C LEU A 285 11.61 -0.01 3.37
N HIS A 286 11.93 -0.19 4.65
CA HIS A 286 13.30 -0.37 5.15
C HIS A 286 14.03 -1.59 4.54
N GLU A 287 13.34 -2.71 4.32
CA GLU A 287 13.95 -3.90 3.69
C GLU A 287 14.15 -3.70 2.19
N LYS A 288 13.26 -2.98 1.51
CA LYS A 288 13.44 -2.61 0.09
C LYS A 288 14.62 -1.65 -0.11
N LEU A 289 14.83 -0.71 0.82
CA LEU A 289 16.00 0.16 0.84
C LEU A 289 17.30 -0.61 1.15
N ARG A 290 17.25 -1.59 2.06
CA ARG A 290 18.38 -2.46 2.39
C ARG A 290 18.78 -3.37 1.22
N ALA A 291 17.82 -3.90 0.47
CA ALA A 291 18.07 -4.77 -0.69
C ALA A 291 18.82 -4.07 -1.85
N GLY A 292 18.82 -2.74 -1.89
CA GLY A 292 19.56 -1.94 -2.89
C GLY A 292 20.98 -1.55 -2.49
N GLN A 293 21.47 -1.96 -1.31
CA GLN A 293 22.81 -1.60 -0.81
C GLN A 293 23.63 -2.86 -0.49
N PRO A 294 24.91 -2.95 -0.91
CA PRO A 294 25.81 -3.99 -0.40
C PRO A 294 25.93 -3.85 1.11
N ALA A 295 25.86 -4.97 1.83
CA ALA A 295 25.65 -4.99 3.28
C ALA A 295 26.74 -4.22 4.05
N ALA A 296 26.36 -3.09 4.64
CA ALA A 296 27.10 -2.53 5.77
C ALA A 296 26.97 -3.48 6.97
N PRO A 297 28.03 -3.69 7.79
CA PRO A 297 27.97 -4.57 8.94
C PRO A 297 26.92 -4.07 9.95
N ALA A 298 26.23 -5.01 10.60
CA ALA A 298 25.20 -4.68 11.55
C ALA A 298 25.81 -4.03 12.80
N LEU A 299 25.11 -3.05 13.39
CA LEU A 299 25.53 -2.35 14.62
C LEU A 299 25.79 -3.29 15.81
N ALA A 300 25.31 -4.54 15.76
CA ALA A 300 25.61 -5.59 16.73
C ALA A 300 27.10 -5.98 16.77
N ASP A 301 27.82 -5.94 15.63
CA ASP A 301 29.26 -6.23 15.58
C ASP A 301 30.08 -5.08 16.17
N THR A 302 29.58 -3.84 16.10
CA THR A 302 30.23 -2.64 16.69
C THR A 302 30.13 -2.60 18.22
N LEU A 303 29.27 -3.42 18.83
CA LEU A 303 28.99 -3.43 20.28
C LEU A 303 29.69 -4.56 21.06
N ARG A 304 30.75 -5.16 20.50
CA ARG A 304 31.68 -6.04 21.23
C ARG A 304 33.03 -5.36 21.53
N PRO A 305 33.12 -4.41 22.47
CA PRO A 305 34.42 -3.97 23.00
C PRO A 305 34.93 -4.91 24.11
N THR A 306 36.22 -5.26 24.00
CA THR A 306 37.09 -5.91 25.00
C THR A 306 37.15 -7.44 25.06
N ALA A 307 38.28 -8.00 24.60
CA ALA A 307 39.18 -8.85 25.42
C ALA A 307 40.37 -9.44 24.60
N ALA A 308 41.28 -8.62 24.07
CA ALA A 308 42.66 -9.01 23.73
C ALA A 308 43.53 -7.77 23.41
N PRO A 309 44.76 -7.64 23.95
CA PRO A 309 45.69 -6.58 23.56
C PRO A 309 46.50 -7.01 22.33
N ALA A 310 46.17 -6.47 21.16
CA ALA A 310 46.94 -6.63 19.93
C ALA A 310 47.35 -5.26 19.36
N SER A 311 48.57 -5.22 18.83
CA SER A 311 49.38 -4.08 18.36
C SER A 311 48.66 -2.90 17.70
N LEU A 312 49.09 -1.69 18.07
CA LEU A 312 48.74 -0.36 17.53
C LEU A 312 49.03 -0.13 16.02
N ALA A 313 49.39 -1.16 15.25
CA ALA A 313 49.84 -1.04 13.86
C ALA A 313 48.74 -1.20 12.79
N GLU A 314 47.58 -1.78 13.12
CA GLU A 314 46.54 -2.16 12.14
C GLU A 314 45.23 -1.36 12.30
N ARG A 315 45.33 -0.04 12.44
CA ARG A 315 44.18 0.89 12.40
C ARG A 315 44.13 1.81 11.19
N ALA A 316 44.96 1.56 10.17
CA ALA A 316 44.80 2.15 8.85
C ALA A 316 43.62 1.48 8.12
N GLY A 317 42.54 2.23 7.91
CA GLY A 317 41.51 1.84 6.95
C GLY A 317 42.05 1.85 5.51
N PRO A 318 41.28 1.34 4.53
CA PRO A 318 41.73 1.29 3.14
C PRO A 318 42.14 2.67 2.61
N ARG A 319 43.19 2.70 1.79
CA ARG A 319 43.74 3.92 1.19
C ARG A 319 42.66 4.70 0.46
N VAL A 320 42.65 6.01 0.68
CA VAL A 320 41.70 6.95 0.09
C VAL A 320 42.33 7.54 -1.16
N GLU A 321 41.79 7.25 -2.35
CA GLU A 321 42.32 7.83 -3.59
C GLU A 321 41.93 9.30 -3.77
N THR A 322 40.73 9.72 -3.31
CA THR A 322 40.30 11.13 -3.32
C THR A 322 39.59 11.55 -2.02
N LEU A 323 39.88 12.76 -1.53
CA LEU A 323 39.14 13.39 -0.41
C LEU A 323 37.66 13.53 -0.76
N ARG A 324 37.36 13.84 -2.02
CA ARG A 324 35.98 13.97 -2.52
C ARG A 324 35.10 12.73 -2.29
N GLU A 325 35.68 11.53 -2.33
CA GLU A 325 35.01 10.25 -2.04
C GLU A 325 35.08 9.89 -0.54
N ALA A 326 36.16 10.24 0.14
CA ALA A 326 36.32 10.02 1.58
C ALA A 326 35.41 10.88 2.48
N ILE A 327 34.91 12.01 1.96
CA ILE A 327 33.99 12.92 2.68
C ILE A 327 32.56 12.42 2.47
N SER A 328 31.92 11.94 3.55
CA SER A 328 30.51 11.54 3.51
C SER A 328 29.59 12.73 3.23
N ILE A 329 28.39 12.47 2.70
CA ILE A 329 27.46 13.53 2.28
C ILE A 329 27.09 14.49 3.44
N ASN A 330 26.97 13.96 4.67
CA ASN A 330 26.70 14.77 5.86
C ASN A 330 27.92 15.64 6.26
N GLN A 331 29.14 15.09 6.17
CA GLN A 331 30.37 15.85 6.38
C GLN A 331 30.54 16.97 5.35
N ARG A 332 30.15 16.73 4.08
CA ARG A 332 30.15 17.75 3.03
C ARG A 332 29.27 18.96 3.40
N PHE A 333 28.02 18.72 3.80
CA PHE A 333 27.14 19.82 4.23
C PHE A 333 27.67 20.55 5.46
N SER A 334 28.20 19.82 6.44
CA SER A 334 28.85 20.43 7.61
C SER A 334 30.06 21.28 7.23
N PHE A 335 30.92 20.84 6.31
CA PHE A 335 32.06 21.64 5.86
C PHE A 335 31.62 22.86 5.03
N ILE A 336 30.66 22.74 4.12
CA ILE A 336 30.17 23.88 3.32
C ILE A 336 29.62 24.96 4.25
N ASN A 337 28.75 24.60 5.20
CA ASN A 337 28.11 25.56 6.09
C ASN A 337 29.10 26.14 7.10
N GLU A 338 29.83 25.28 7.82
CA GLU A 338 30.68 25.72 8.92
C GLU A 338 32.01 26.29 8.43
N LEU A 339 32.71 25.62 7.50
CA LEU A 339 34.03 26.08 7.04
C LEU A 339 33.93 27.10 5.91
N PHE A 340 33.05 26.91 4.94
CA PHE A 340 32.97 27.79 3.75
C PHE A 340 31.83 28.80 3.79
N ASN A 341 31.20 29.01 4.96
CA ASN A 341 30.11 29.98 5.18
C ASN A 341 28.90 29.81 4.21
N GLY A 342 28.68 28.61 3.68
CA GLY A 342 27.66 28.30 2.67
C GLY A 342 28.15 28.32 1.22
N GLU A 343 29.37 28.81 0.95
CA GLU A 343 29.91 28.93 -0.42
C GLU A 343 30.35 27.59 -1.00
N ASN A 344 29.40 26.92 -1.63
CA ASN A 344 29.56 25.58 -2.19
C ASN A 344 30.62 25.52 -3.32
N MET A 345 30.76 26.58 -4.12
CA MET A 345 31.78 26.64 -5.17
C MET A 345 33.20 26.72 -4.61
N ASP A 346 33.40 27.53 -3.56
CA ASP A 346 34.68 27.66 -2.86
C ASP A 346 35.08 26.35 -2.16
N TYR A 347 34.13 25.67 -1.50
CA TYR A 347 34.35 24.32 -0.95
C TYR A 347 34.84 23.35 -2.02
N HIS A 348 34.17 23.30 -3.18
CA HIS A 348 34.56 22.39 -4.26
C HIS A 348 35.93 22.71 -4.84
N ALA A 349 36.28 23.99 -5.01
CA ALA A 349 37.60 24.42 -5.45
C ALA A 349 38.69 24.06 -4.42
N ALA A 350 38.44 24.29 -3.13
CA ALA A 350 39.39 23.99 -2.06
C ALA A 350 39.65 22.47 -1.92
N ILE A 351 38.61 21.64 -1.97
CA ILE A 351 38.78 20.18 -1.95
C ILE A 351 39.49 19.68 -3.22
N GLN A 352 39.20 20.23 -4.40
CA GLN A 352 39.91 19.87 -5.62
C GLN A 352 41.40 20.24 -5.57
N HIS A 353 41.74 21.39 -4.98
CA HIS A 353 43.12 21.79 -4.73
C HIS A 353 43.82 20.87 -3.70
N LEU A 354 43.15 20.52 -2.60
CA LEU A 354 43.66 19.55 -1.63
C LEU A 354 43.83 18.13 -2.21
N ASP A 355 43.01 17.76 -3.19
CA ASP A 355 43.17 16.51 -3.94
C ASP A 355 44.37 16.55 -4.90
N SER A 356 44.67 17.69 -5.54
CA SER A 356 45.82 17.82 -6.44
C SER A 356 47.19 17.96 -5.76
N LEU A 357 47.23 18.29 -4.46
CA LEU A 357 48.50 18.42 -3.73
C LEU A 357 49.20 17.05 -3.52
N PRO A 358 50.54 16.97 -3.71
CA PRO A 358 51.29 15.70 -3.66
C PRO A 358 51.69 15.24 -2.25
N THR A 359 51.62 16.10 -1.22
CA THR A 359 52.08 15.75 0.14
C THR A 359 51.13 16.23 1.25
N ALA A 360 51.07 15.46 2.34
CA ALA A 360 50.28 15.80 3.52
C ALA A 360 50.68 17.15 4.14
N GLU A 361 51.97 17.46 4.15
CA GLU A 361 52.50 18.69 4.75
C GLU A 361 52.04 19.94 3.98
N GLN A 362 52.08 19.90 2.65
CA GLN A 362 51.54 20.98 1.81
C GLN A 362 50.02 21.13 1.96
N ALA A 363 49.28 20.01 2.04
CA ALA A 363 47.84 20.03 2.27
C ALA A 363 47.48 20.62 3.65
N ARG A 364 48.20 20.24 4.72
CA ARG A 364 48.03 20.85 6.06
C ARG A 364 48.39 22.34 6.04
N ALA A 365 49.49 22.73 5.38
CA ALA A 365 49.89 24.13 5.26
C ALA A 365 48.83 24.99 4.56
N TYR A 366 48.24 24.50 3.47
CA TYR A 366 47.15 25.19 2.76
C TYR A 366 45.88 25.35 3.61
N VAL A 367 45.52 24.34 4.40
CA VAL A 367 44.42 24.43 5.38
C VAL A 367 44.73 25.46 6.48
N SER A 368 45.95 25.44 7.02
CA SER A 368 46.32 26.25 8.18
C SER A 368 46.75 27.68 7.87
N ASN A 369 47.19 27.99 6.64
CA ASN A 369 47.67 29.32 6.26
C ASN A 369 46.71 30.05 5.30
N ASP A 370 46.24 29.40 4.24
CA ASP A 370 45.40 30.04 3.23
C ASP A 370 43.91 30.00 3.62
N LEU A 371 43.37 28.80 3.85
CA LEU A 371 41.93 28.64 4.09
C LEU A 371 41.51 29.14 5.49
N SER A 372 42.33 28.92 6.52
CA SER A 372 42.03 29.39 7.88
C SER A 372 41.91 30.93 7.97
N GLN A 373 42.76 31.65 7.22
CA GLN A 373 42.80 33.11 7.16
C GLN A 373 41.70 33.66 6.25
N ARG A 374 41.41 32.99 5.13
CA ARG A 374 40.37 33.44 4.17
C ARG A 374 38.93 33.33 4.72
N TYR A 375 38.67 32.43 5.67
CA TYR A 375 37.33 32.13 6.19
C TYR A 375 37.20 32.24 7.72
N ASP A 376 38.16 32.86 8.40
CA ASP A 376 38.18 33.13 9.84
C ASP A 376 37.89 31.88 10.72
N TRP A 377 38.62 30.79 10.51
CA TRP A 377 38.38 29.50 11.18
C TRP A 377 38.73 29.44 12.68
N SER A 378 39.08 30.57 13.29
CA SER A 378 39.52 30.71 14.69
C SER A 378 38.58 30.13 15.77
N ARG A 379 37.30 29.91 15.45
CA ARG A 379 36.29 29.30 16.35
C ARG A 379 35.70 27.98 15.82
N LYS A 380 36.26 27.43 14.74
CA LYS A 380 35.71 26.30 13.97
C LYS A 380 36.60 25.04 14.04
N GLU A 381 37.44 24.97 15.08
CA GLU A 381 38.48 23.94 15.23
C GLU A 381 37.97 22.51 15.12
N GLU A 382 36.75 22.19 15.59
CA GLU A 382 36.21 20.83 15.49
C GLU A 382 36.07 20.38 14.02
N HIS A 383 35.61 21.27 13.14
CA HIS A 383 35.43 20.99 11.73
C HIS A 383 36.77 21.00 10.97
N VAL A 384 37.69 21.90 11.34
CA VAL A 384 39.07 21.90 10.81
C VAL A 384 39.80 20.61 11.18
N ASN A 385 39.71 20.16 12.43
CA ASN A 385 40.31 18.89 12.88
C ASN A 385 39.72 17.66 12.18
N LYS A 386 38.41 17.67 11.86
CA LYS A 386 37.78 16.63 11.02
C LYS A 386 38.35 16.64 9.60
N LEU A 387 38.53 17.81 8.99
CA LEU A 387 39.13 17.94 7.66
C LEU A 387 40.61 17.49 7.64
N LEU A 388 41.40 17.90 8.63
CA LEU A 388 42.80 17.49 8.79
C LEU A 388 42.94 15.97 8.91
N LYS A 389 42.12 15.30 9.73
CA LYS A 389 42.12 13.82 9.82
C LYS A 389 41.79 13.11 8.50
N LEU A 390 40.98 13.73 7.64
CA LEU A 390 40.68 13.19 6.30
C LEU A 390 41.87 13.36 5.34
N ILE A 391 42.59 14.49 5.42
CA ILE A 391 43.85 14.72 4.72
C ILE A 391 44.90 13.70 5.16
N GLU A 392 45.07 13.49 6.47
CA GLU A 392 46.00 12.49 7.00
C GLU A 392 45.70 11.08 6.49
N ARG A 393 44.43 10.72 6.37
CA ARG A 393 43.98 9.42 5.83
C ARG A 393 44.14 9.28 4.30
N LYS A 394 44.26 10.37 3.54
CA LYS A 394 44.61 10.33 2.10
C LYS A 394 46.09 10.04 1.88
N PHE A 395 46.96 10.57 2.74
CA PHE A 395 48.41 10.54 2.54
C PHE A 395 49.14 9.50 3.44
N ALA A 396 48.41 8.54 4.01
CA ALA A 396 48.92 7.39 4.78
C ALA A 396 48.77 6.08 3.99
#